data_AF-A0A7X8Q404-F1
#
_entry.id   AF-A0A7X8Q404-F1
#
_cell.length_a   1.000
_cell.length_b   1.000
_cell.length_c   1.000
_cell.angle_alpha   90.00
_cell.angle_beta   90.00
_cell.angle_gamma   90.00
#
_symmetry.space_group_name_H-M   'P 1'
#
loop_
_entity.id
_entity.type
_entity.pdbx_description
1 polymer ?
#
loop_
_entity_poly.entity_id
_entity_poly.type
_entity_poly.pdbx_seq_one_letter_code
_entity_poly.pdbx_strand_id
1 'polypeptide(L)'
;SAFSRQPTLAHFSDGIRLSPEDRDVLNKIVVEKVKVYPGSCCWELHLRFHCICEEWDEIWANLSKHFLIQVPGLKEVNYVEYYRCKQDLNLFLRQYESVFLSKVTERIPACAGWLSSARLDVQGDRIVVRLSNNLGVQFMLDKGVDRVLSVILQEFFGLQARFVFAVDESLDTGIKIEPKPIIIPRNLDSNQPNRKRPKQADQDENTHLLGKQIKNEITPISAIQDEEKSIAIRGQVINLEARELKSGRILYMWDISDGNDTITVKVFSDEKNQEALGSIGKGQWLLVQGPVQHDRYTQELTLMARDINKAMPELREDNASEKRVELHLHTKMSALDGMVDVGEAIKTAARWGHPAIAITDHGVVQAFPEAYEVGRKLGIKIIYGVEGYLIEGTGQKENYYHIVILAKNQQGLENLYRLITISHLEHFYRKPRIPRQALSELREGLLLGSACEAGELIQAYLQGASWEELCRIADFYDYLEIQPTGNNEFLLRNGTVKSITELQELNKKLFELGEELGKPVVATGDVHFLNPEDAIYRRILQAGQNYEDLGQAPLFLRTTEEMLAEFDY
;
A
#
# COMPACT_ATOMS: atom_id res chain seq x y z
N SER A 1 -49.10 11.27 30.11
CA SER A 1 -49.89 10.57 29.08
C SER A 1 -50.05 11.43 27.81
N ALA A 2 -48.96 11.93 27.21
CA ALA A 2 -49.03 12.72 25.96
C ALA A 2 -47.79 12.61 25.05
N PHE A 3 -47.09 11.47 25.03
CA PHE A 3 -46.06 11.19 24.01
C PHE A 3 -46.39 9.87 23.30
N SER A 4 -47.52 9.85 22.59
CA SER A 4 -47.84 8.78 21.63
C SER A 4 -47.28 9.07 20.23
N ARG A 5 -46.48 10.12 20.07
CA ARG A 5 -45.76 10.48 18.84
C ARG A 5 -44.30 10.75 19.18
N GLN A 6 -43.37 10.24 18.37
CA GLN A 6 -41.94 10.55 18.50
C GLN A 6 -41.74 12.08 18.43
N PRO A 7 -40.84 12.66 19.26
CA PRO A 7 -40.65 14.10 19.29
C PRO A 7 -40.06 14.57 17.95
N THR A 8 -40.66 15.59 17.35
CA THR A 8 -40.09 16.31 16.22
C THR A 8 -38.96 17.21 16.69
N LEU A 9 -38.05 17.58 15.78
CA LEU A 9 -36.93 18.47 16.08
C LEU A 9 -37.42 19.85 16.52
N ALA A 10 -38.62 20.25 16.09
CA ALA A 10 -39.27 21.47 16.56
C ALA A 10 -39.44 21.54 18.09
N HIS A 11 -39.67 20.41 18.77
CA HIS A 11 -39.74 20.39 20.24
C HIS A 11 -38.41 20.72 20.93
N PHE A 12 -37.29 20.61 20.22
CA PHE A 12 -35.96 20.98 20.71
C PHE A 12 -35.57 22.41 20.29
N SER A 13 -36.47 23.14 19.60
CA SER A 13 -36.26 24.52 19.15
C SER A 13 -36.98 25.57 19.99
N ASP A 14 -37.48 25.18 21.17
CA ASP A 14 -38.18 26.10 22.08
C ASP A 14 -37.23 27.20 22.59
N GLY A 15 -37.57 28.45 22.29
CA GLY A 15 -36.74 29.63 22.58
C GLY A 15 -36.00 30.20 21.36
N ILE A 16 -36.07 29.55 20.19
CA ILE A 16 -35.48 30.04 18.93
C ILE A 16 -36.49 30.91 18.18
N ARG A 17 -36.07 32.11 17.75
CA ARG A 17 -36.80 32.89 16.74
C ARG A 17 -36.54 32.26 15.36
N LEU A 18 -37.41 31.34 14.97
CA LEU A 18 -37.43 30.75 13.63
C LEU A 18 -38.50 31.43 12.78
N SER A 19 -38.29 31.48 11.46
CA SER A 19 -39.37 31.86 10.55
C SER A 19 -40.50 30.81 10.62
N PRO A 20 -41.76 31.15 10.25
CA PRO A 20 -42.83 30.16 10.16
C PRO A 20 -42.49 29.00 9.22
N GLU A 21 -41.69 29.25 8.18
CA GLU A 21 -41.22 28.29 7.18
C GLU A 21 -40.22 27.30 7.78
N ASP A 22 -39.19 27.78 8.48
CA ASP A 22 -38.20 26.91 9.16
C ASP A 22 -38.89 26.02 10.22
N ARG A 23 -39.87 26.58 10.92
CA ARG A 23 -40.61 25.83 11.96
C ARG A 23 -41.45 24.71 11.35
N ASP A 24 -42.00 24.91 10.16
CA ASP A 24 -42.71 23.86 9.42
C ASP A 24 -41.76 22.73 8.99
N VAL A 25 -40.53 23.07 8.56
CA VAL A 25 -39.47 22.09 8.27
C VAL A 25 -39.11 21.28 9.51
N LEU A 26 -38.85 21.92 10.65
CA LEU A 26 -38.50 21.23 11.89
C LEU A 26 -39.62 20.33 12.43
N ASN A 27 -40.89 20.67 12.15
CA ASN A 27 -42.05 19.82 12.50
C ASN A 27 -42.10 18.53 11.66
N LYS A 28 -41.46 18.52 10.49
CA LYS A 28 -41.37 17.36 9.60
C LYS A 28 -40.14 16.50 9.91
N ILE A 29 -39.23 16.91 10.78
CA ILE A 29 -38.04 16.13 11.13
C ILE A 29 -38.26 15.47 12.49
N VAL A 30 -38.06 14.16 12.58
CA VAL A 30 -38.25 13.38 13.81
C VAL A 30 -36.91 13.07 14.43
N VAL A 31 -36.75 13.30 15.73
CA VAL A 31 -35.54 12.91 16.45
C VAL A 31 -35.68 11.45 16.87
N GLU A 32 -34.88 10.57 16.27
CA GLU A 32 -34.92 9.13 16.58
C GLU A 32 -34.09 8.80 17.83
N LYS A 33 -32.93 9.45 17.95
CA LYS A 33 -32.00 9.24 19.06
C LYS A 33 -31.10 10.46 19.22
N VAL A 34 -30.66 10.74 20.44
CA VAL A 34 -29.57 11.68 20.73
C VAL A 34 -28.47 10.89 21.44
N LYS A 35 -27.25 10.92 20.89
CA LYS A 35 -26.06 10.43 21.59
C LYS A 35 -25.36 11.61 22.22
N VAL A 36 -24.94 11.43 23.47
CA VAL A 36 -24.20 12.44 24.23
C VAL A 36 -22.82 11.88 24.53
N TYR A 37 -21.79 12.62 24.18
CA TYR A 37 -20.39 12.29 24.43
C TYR A 37 -19.84 13.25 25.50
N PRO A 38 -19.85 12.87 26.79
CA PRO A 38 -19.48 13.78 27.88
C PRO A 38 -18.01 14.21 27.84
N GLY A 39 -17.11 13.32 27.42
CA GLY A 39 -15.66 13.60 27.38
C GLY A 39 -15.27 14.64 26.33
N SER A 40 -15.95 14.67 25.19
CA SER A 40 -15.72 15.66 24.12
C SER A 40 -16.70 16.84 24.18
N CYS A 41 -17.64 16.84 25.13
CA CYS A 41 -18.74 17.81 25.18
C CYS A 41 -19.49 17.94 23.84
N CYS A 42 -19.77 16.82 23.18
CA CYS A 42 -20.39 16.78 21.85
C CYS A 42 -21.71 16.01 21.89
N TRP A 43 -22.71 16.50 21.15
CA TRP A 43 -23.98 15.79 20.92
C TRP A 43 -24.09 15.35 19.46
N GLU A 44 -24.65 14.17 19.22
CA GLU A 44 -24.97 13.65 17.88
C GLU A 44 -26.46 13.31 17.80
N LEU A 45 -27.19 14.05 16.97
CA LEU A 45 -28.63 13.89 16.77
C LEU A 45 -28.90 12.99 15.58
N HIS A 46 -29.60 11.88 15.81
CA HIS A 46 -30.09 11.02 14.73
C HIS A 46 -31.47 11.52 14.30
N LEU A 47 -31.54 12.10 13.10
CA LEU A 47 -32.68 12.83 12.59
C LEU A 47 -33.31 12.08 11.42
N ARG A 48 -34.60 11.77 11.52
CA ARG A 48 -35.39 11.18 10.43
C ARG A 48 -36.15 12.25 9.67
N PHE A 49 -35.85 12.35 8.38
CA PHE A 49 -36.48 13.22 7.41
C PHE A 49 -37.61 12.47 6.67
N HIS A 50 -38.69 13.19 6.35
CA HIS A 50 -39.77 12.66 5.51
C HIS A 50 -39.56 12.98 4.02
N CYS A 51 -38.73 13.96 3.70
CA CYS A 51 -38.32 14.35 2.35
C CYS A 51 -36.97 15.09 2.41
N ILE A 52 -36.30 15.25 1.26
CA ILE A 52 -35.13 16.14 1.15
C ILE A 52 -35.59 17.58 1.43
N CYS A 53 -34.76 18.34 2.15
CA CYS A 53 -34.96 19.75 2.42
C CYS A 53 -33.70 20.48 1.94
N GLU A 54 -33.84 21.32 0.91
CA GLU A 54 -32.70 22.02 0.28
C GLU A 54 -32.15 23.12 1.20
N GLU A 55 -33.00 23.70 2.04
CA GLU A 55 -32.62 24.75 3.00
C GLU A 55 -32.03 24.19 4.31
N TRP A 56 -31.87 22.86 4.42
CA TRP A 56 -31.51 22.21 5.68
C TRP A 56 -30.18 22.69 6.25
N ASP A 57 -29.16 22.91 5.42
CA ASP A 57 -27.85 23.36 5.89
C ASP A 57 -27.91 24.73 6.56
N GLU A 58 -28.71 25.66 6.02
CA GLU A 58 -28.90 26.99 6.60
C GLU A 58 -29.68 26.91 7.92
N ILE A 59 -30.75 26.10 7.94
CA ILE A 59 -31.55 25.84 9.14
C ILE A 59 -30.67 25.21 10.23
N TRP A 60 -29.83 24.22 9.88
CA TRP A 60 -28.93 23.54 10.80
C TRP A 60 -27.83 24.47 11.34
N ALA A 61 -27.24 25.32 10.49
CA ALA A 61 -26.23 26.28 10.92
C ALA A 61 -26.76 27.25 12.00
N ASN A 62 -28.03 27.65 11.90
CA ASN A 62 -28.69 28.49 12.89
C ASN A 62 -29.08 27.69 14.15
N LEU A 63 -29.61 26.48 13.97
CA LEU A 63 -30.05 25.61 15.06
C LEU A 63 -28.89 25.12 15.94
N SER A 64 -27.79 24.69 15.33
CA SER A 64 -26.57 24.23 16.02
C SER A 64 -25.96 25.32 16.89
N LYS A 65 -25.80 26.55 16.36
CA LYS A 65 -25.34 27.71 17.15
C LYS A 65 -26.24 27.95 18.36
N HIS A 66 -27.55 27.79 18.20
CA HIS A 66 -28.46 27.97 19.32
C HIS A 66 -28.27 26.90 20.41
N PHE A 67 -28.10 25.63 20.03
CA PHE A 67 -27.81 24.56 20.99
C PHE A 67 -26.53 24.84 21.79
N LEU A 68 -25.48 25.33 21.13
CA LEU A 68 -24.22 25.70 21.79
C LEU A 68 -24.38 26.85 22.80
N ILE A 69 -25.31 27.78 22.55
CA ILE A 69 -25.59 28.89 23.48
C ILE A 69 -26.42 28.43 24.68
N GLN A 70 -27.44 27.60 24.44
CA GLN A 70 -28.41 27.21 25.47
C GLN A 70 -27.93 26.11 26.41
N VAL A 71 -26.98 25.27 25.96
CA VAL A 71 -26.50 24.12 26.73
C VAL A 71 -25.09 24.44 27.26
N PRO A 72 -24.93 24.83 28.54
CA PRO A 72 -23.63 25.19 29.09
C PRO A 72 -22.64 24.04 28.98
N GLY A 73 -21.47 24.33 28.41
CA GLY A 73 -20.37 23.37 28.27
C GLY A 73 -20.44 22.50 27.02
N LEU A 74 -21.50 22.59 26.20
CA LEU A 74 -21.58 21.92 24.90
C LEU A 74 -20.64 22.64 23.90
N LYS A 75 -19.73 21.88 23.28
CA LYS A 75 -18.75 22.42 22.34
C LYS A 75 -19.16 22.21 20.89
N GLU A 76 -19.88 21.13 20.61
CA GLU A 76 -20.23 20.73 19.26
C GLU A 76 -21.56 19.98 19.23
N VAL A 77 -22.30 20.16 18.15
CA VAL A 77 -23.54 19.43 17.87
C VAL A 77 -23.50 18.95 16.43
N ASN A 78 -23.53 17.64 16.25
CA ASN A 78 -23.53 16.94 14.98
C ASN A 78 -24.88 16.27 14.75
N TYR A 79 -25.14 15.86 13.51
CA TYR A 79 -26.34 15.13 13.16
C TYR A 79 -26.06 14.03 12.15
N VAL A 80 -26.94 13.02 12.16
CA VAL A 80 -26.98 11.92 11.19
C VAL A 80 -28.37 11.87 10.60
N GLU A 81 -28.47 11.94 9.27
CA GLU A 81 -29.73 11.98 8.53
C GLU A 81 -30.21 10.59 8.17
N TYR A 82 -31.47 10.30 8.43
CA TYR A 82 -32.16 9.08 8.00
C TYR A 82 -33.39 9.45 7.18
N TYR A 83 -33.69 8.69 6.14
CA TYR A 83 -34.89 8.81 5.35
C TYR A 83 -35.68 7.50 5.46
N ARG A 84 -37.02 7.57 5.53
CA ARG A 84 -37.85 6.36 5.50
C ARG A 84 -38.59 6.29 4.18
N CYS A 85 -38.06 5.51 3.26
CA CYS A 85 -38.68 5.31 1.96
C CYS A 85 -39.77 4.23 2.04
N LYS A 86 -40.79 4.35 1.18
CA LYS A 86 -41.67 3.20 0.88
C LYS A 86 -40.83 2.11 0.19
N GLN A 87 -41.22 0.84 0.27
CA GLN A 87 -40.53 -0.31 -0.37
C GLN A 87 -40.61 -0.28 -1.91
N ASP A 88 -40.34 0.87 -2.52
CA ASP A 88 -40.32 1.11 -3.96
C ASP A 88 -38.95 1.72 -4.32
N LEU A 89 -38.10 0.89 -4.91
CA LEU A 89 -36.74 1.28 -5.31
C LEU A 89 -36.73 2.34 -6.42
N ASN A 90 -37.75 2.38 -7.30
CA ASN A 90 -37.82 3.37 -8.37
C ASN A 90 -38.15 4.74 -7.82
N LEU A 91 -39.09 4.80 -6.87
CA LEU A 91 -39.40 6.04 -6.17
C LEU A 91 -38.19 6.53 -5.36
N PHE A 92 -37.45 5.60 -4.73
CA PHE A 92 -36.21 5.91 -4.01
C PHE A 92 -35.17 6.56 -4.91
N LEU A 93 -34.78 5.95 -6.04
CA LEU A 93 -33.77 6.53 -6.93
C LEU A 93 -34.19 7.92 -7.43
N ARG A 94 -35.44 8.09 -7.87
CA ARG A 94 -35.94 9.39 -8.34
C ARG A 94 -35.86 10.50 -7.31
N GLN A 95 -35.96 10.17 -6.02
CA GLN A 95 -36.03 11.16 -4.95
C GLN A 95 -34.71 11.33 -4.21
N TYR A 96 -33.90 10.28 -4.07
CA TYR A 96 -32.79 10.22 -3.11
C TYR A 96 -31.47 9.74 -3.72
N GLU A 97 -31.36 9.58 -5.04
CA GLU A 97 -30.12 9.11 -5.69
C GLU A 97 -28.90 9.96 -5.34
N SER A 98 -29.01 11.30 -5.41
CA SER A 98 -27.90 12.21 -5.09
C SER A 98 -27.42 12.08 -3.64
N VAL A 99 -28.37 12.03 -2.68
CA VAL A 99 -28.08 11.88 -1.25
C VAL A 99 -27.47 10.50 -0.97
N PHE A 100 -28.02 9.45 -1.59
CA PHE A 100 -27.48 8.09 -1.48
C PHE A 100 -26.04 8.00 -1.97
N LEU A 101 -25.75 8.53 -3.17
CA LEU A 101 -24.40 8.54 -3.72
C LEU A 101 -23.44 9.36 -2.86
N SER A 102 -23.89 10.51 -2.31
CA SER A 102 -23.10 11.31 -1.37
C SER A 102 -22.69 10.50 -0.13
N LYS A 103 -23.63 9.82 0.55
CA LYS A 103 -23.31 8.96 1.71
C LYS A 103 -22.36 7.80 1.35
N VAL A 104 -22.44 7.29 0.12
CA VAL A 104 -21.50 6.26 -0.37
C VAL A 104 -20.10 6.85 -0.53
N THR A 105 -19.98 8.04 -1.12
CA THR A 105 -18.68 8.71 -1.31
C THR A 105 -18.04 9.16 0.00
N GLU A 106 -18.84 9.53 1.01
CA GLU A 106 -18.34 9.81 2.36
C GLU A 106 -17.72 8.56 3.00
N ARG A 107 -18.35 7.39 2.79
CA ARG A 107 -17.87 6.11 3.37
C ARG A 107 -16.74 5.47 2.57
N ILE A 108 -16.72 5.67 1.25
CA ILE A 108 -15.67 5.19 0.33
C ILE A 108 -15.28 6.30 -0.65
N PRO A 109 -14.38 7.22 -0.25
CA PRO A 109 -13.96 8.34 -1.09
C PRO A 109 -13.38 7.90 -2.44
N ALA A 110 -12.72 6.73 -2.48
CA ALA A 110 -12.14 6.17 -3.71
C ALA A 110 -13.17 5.82 -4.81
N CYS A 111 -14.46 5.72 -4.47
CA CYS A 111 -15.53 5.47 -5.45
C CYS A 111 -16.07 6.75 -6.09
N ALA A 112 -15.74 7.94 -5.56
CA ALA A 112 -16.37 9.20 -5.96
C ALA A 112 -16.24 9.50 -7.46
N GLY A 113 -15.04 9.32 -8.03
CA GLY A 113 -14.81 9.57 -9.46
C GLY A 113 -15.54 8.58 -10.38
N TRP A 114 -15.85 7.38 -9.91
CA TRP A 114 -16.60 6.38 -10.67
C TRP A 114 -18.11 6.59 -10.55
N LEU A 115 -18.59 6.96 -9.36
CA LEU A 115 -20.00 7.17 -9.09
C LEU A 115 -20.52 8.51 -9.62
N SER A 116 -19.65 9.51 -9.81
CA SER A 116 -20.05 10.82 -10.33
C SER A 116 -20.62 10.77 -11.76
N SER A 117 -20.23 9.78 -12.56
CA SER A 117 -20.74 9.53 -13.92
C SER A 117 -21.57 8.25 -14.03
N ALA A 118 -21.89 7.61 -12.89
CA ALA A 118 -22.67 6.39 -12.87
C ALA A 118 -24.15 6.68 -13.10
N ARG A 119 -24.85 5.70 -13.70
CA ARG A 119 -26.31 5.71 -13.80
C ARG A 119 -26.90 4.54 -13.02
N LEU A 120 -27.89 4.80 -12.17
CA LEU A 120 -28.57 3.76 -11.41
C LEU A 120 -29.93 3.45 -12.04
N ASP A 121 -30.19 2.16 -12.32
CA ASP A 121 -31.50 1.68 -12.80
C ASP A 121 -32.02 0.56 -11.89
N VAL A 122 -33.33 0.50 -11.67
CA VAL A 122 -33.96 -0.62 -10.94
C VAL A 122 -34.34 -1.73 -11.91
N GLN A 123 -33.95 -2.97 -11.57
CA GLN A 123 -34.38 -4.18 -12.25
C GLN A 123 -34.88 -5.21 -11.24
N GLY A 124 -36.20 -5.28 -11.06
CA GLY A 124 -36.82 -6.17 -10.08
C GLY A 124 -36.43 -5.80 -8.65
N ASP A 125 -35.76 -6.72 -7.96
CA ASP A 125 -35.25 -6.56 -6.59
C ASP A 125 -33.80 -6.03 -6.52
N ARG A 126 -33.27 -5.56 -7.66
CA ARG A 126 -31.87 -5.13 -7.80
C ARG A 126 -31.74 -3.71 -8.31
N ILE A 127 -30.68 -3.04 -7.88
CA ILE A 127 -30.22 -1.78 -8.45
C ILE A 127 -28.98 -2.06 -9.29
N VAL A 128 -29.06 -1.75 -10.57
CA VAL A 128 -27.95 -1.86 -11.52
C VAL A 128 -27.21 -0.52 -11.54
N VAL A 129 -25.95 -0.53 -11.09
CA VAL A 129 -25.05 0.61 -11.16
C VAL A 129 -24.26 0.50 -12.46
N ARG A 130 -24.61 1.33 -13.43
CA ARG A 130 -23.94 1.39 -14.73
C ARG A 130 -22.77 2.36 -14.67
N LEU A 131 -21.60 1.84 -15.01
CA LEU A 131 -20.35 2.58 -15.04
C LEU A 131 -19.87 2.70 -16.49
N SER A 132 -19.14 3.76 -16.78
CA SER A 132 -18.66 4.08 -18.12
C SER A 132 -17.62 3.11 -18.67
N ASN A 133 -16.95 2.32 -17.82
CA ASN A 133 -15.96 1.35 -18.25
C ASN A 133 -15.87 0.12 -17.32
N ASN A 134 -15.21 -0.92 -17.82
CA ASN A 134 -15.03 -2.18 -17.10
C ASN A 134 -14.06 -2.06 -15.90
N LEU A 135 -13.14 -1.08 -15.92
CA LEU A 135 -12.22 -0.84 -14.82
C LEU A 135 -12.97 -0.39 -13.55
N GLY A 136 -13.96 0.50 -13.72
CA GLY A 136 -14.84 0.91 -12.63
C GLY A 136 -15.63 -0.29 -12.07
N VAL A 137 -16.20 -1.13 -12.94
CA VAL A 137 -16.93 -2.34 -12.50
C VAL A 137 -16.03 -3.28 -11.69
N GLN A 138 -14.82 -3.55 -12.18
CA GLN A 138 -13.87 -4.41 -11.48
C GLN A 138 -13.44 -3.81 -10.14
N PHE A 139 -13.13 -2.51 -10.12
CA PHE A 139 -12.80 -1.79 -8.88
C PHE A 139 -13.93 -1.91 -7.83
N MET A 140 -15.19 -1.72 -8.24
CA MET A 140 -16.32 -1.83 -7.33
C MET A 140 -16.47 -3.25 -6.74
N LEU A 141 -16.25 -4.28 -7.56
CA LEU A 141 -16.32 -5.68 -7.12
C LEU A 141 -15.17 -6.05 -6.19
N ASP A 142 -13.93 -5.67 -6.55
CA ASP A 142 -12.73 -5.99 -5.76
C ASP A 142 -12.77 -5.32 -4.38
N LYS A 143 -13.37 -4.12 -4.29
CA LYS A 143 -13.56 -3.39 -3.02
C LYS A 143 -14.85 -3.77 -2.29
N GLY A 144 -15.66 -4.69 -2.83
CA GLY A 144 -16.91 -5.15 -2.19
C GLY A 144 -17.94 -4.03 -1.99
N VAL A 145 -17.99 -3.08 -2.92
CA VAL A 145 -18.83 -1.86 -2.83
C VAL A 145 -20.32 -2.21 -2.87
N ASP A 146 -20.70 -3.32 -3.51
CA ASP A 146 -22.06 -3.86 -3.52
C ASP A 146 -22.62 -4.06 -2.10
N ARG A 147 -21.78 -4.56 -1.18
CA ARG A 147 -22.16 -4.77 0.22
C ARG A 147 -22.33 -3.45 0.94
N VAL A 148 -21.44 -2.49 0.69
CA VAL A 148 -21.49 -1.16 1.32
C VAL A 148 -22.71 -0.38 0.84
N LEU A 149 -23.03 -0.43 -0.46
CA LEU A 149 -24.26 0.13 -1.01
C LEU A 149 -25.50 -0.47 -0.35
N SER A 150 -25.53 -1.79 -0.16
CA SER A 150 -26.62 -2.49 0.52
C SER A 150 -26.76 -2.07 1.99
N VAL A 151 -25.63 -1.93 2.70
CA VAL A 151 -25.60 -1.48 4.09
C VAL A 151 -26.11 -0.04 4.21
N ILE A 152 -25.63 0.87 3.36
CA ILE A 152 -26.06 2.28 3.38
C ILE A 152 -27.55 2.38 3.03
N LEU A 153 -28.03 1.64 2.04
CA LEU A 153 -29.44 1.62 1.66
C LEU A 153 -30.33 1.15 2.83
N GLN A 154 -29.90 0.13 3.56
CA GLN A 154 -30.63 -0.37 4.73
C GLN A 154 -30.52 0.57 5.93
N GLU A 155 -29.33 1.10 6.21
CA GLU A 155 -29.01 1.92 7.37
C GLU A 155 -29.70 3.29 7.28
N PHE A 156 -29.60 3.96 6.14
CA PHE A 156 -30.06 5.35 5.98
C PHE A 156 -31.43 5.47 5.34
N PHE A 157 -31.87 4.49 4.53
CA PHE A 157 -33.14 4.57 3.79
C PHE A 157 -34.16 3.50 4.19
N GLY A 158 -33.75 2.52 4.99
CA GLY A 158 -34.59 1.41 5.44
C GLY A 158 -35.00 0.44 4.33
N LEU A 159 -34.27 0.43 3.21
CA LEU A 159 -34.56 -0.39 2.03
C LEU A 159 -33.54 -1.51 1.85
N GLN A 160 -33.98 -2.60 1.21
CA GLN A 160 -33.11 -3.71 0.82
C GLN A 160 -33.15 -3.88 -0.68
N ALA A 161 -31.97 -3.89 -1.29
CA ALA A 161 -31.78 -4.22 -2.69
C ALA A 161 -30.43 -4.90 -2.85
N ARG A 162 -30.31 -5.74 -3.88
CA ARG A 162 -29.00 -6.23 -4.32
C ARG A 162 -28.42 -5.27 -5.35
N PHE A 163 -27.14 -4.97 -5.23
CA PHE A 163 -26.44 -4.13 -6.19
C PHE A 163 -25.70 -4.99 -7.21
N VAL A 164 -25.80 -4.61 -8.48
CA VAL A 164 -25.09 -5.26 -9.58
C VAL A 164 -24.39 -4.17 -10.39
N PHE A 165 -23.14 -4.39 -10.75
CA PHE A 165 -22.39 -3.46 -11.59
C PHE A 165 -22.45 -3.89 -13.05
N ALA A 166 -22.65 -2.93 -13.94
CA ALA A 166 -22.67 -3.16 -15.39
C ALA A 166 -21.90 -2.04 -16.11
N VAL A 167 -21.41 -2.33 -17.32
CA VAL A 167 -20.79 -1.32 -18.17
C VAL A 167 -21.87 -0.68 -19.06
N ASP A 168 -21.82 0.63 -19.21
CA ASP A 168 -22.57 1.41 -20.18
C ASP A 168 -21.64 2.43 -20.86
N GLU A 169 -21.15 2.04 -22.04
CA GLU A 169 -20.19 2.80 -22.84
C GLU A 169 -20.77 4.11 -23.40
N SER A 170 -22.09 4.32 -23.27
CA SER A 170 -22.73 5.59 -23.66
C SER A 170 -22.59 6.70 -22.61
N LEU A 171 -22.11 6.36 -21.41
CA LEU A 171 -21.84 7.32 -20.33
C LEU A 171 -20.51 8.05 -20.61
N ASP A 172 -20.58 9.38 -20.80
CA ASP A 172 -19.41 10.22 -21.08
C ASP A 172 -18.49 10.28 -19.84
N THR A 173 -17.23 9.88 -20.02
CA THR A 173 -16.24 9.78 -18.94
C THR A 173 -15.61 11.12 -18.58
N GLY A 174 -15.75 12.17 -19.41
CA GLY A 174 -14.92 13.38 -19.28
C GLY A 174 -13.40 13.12 -19.36
N ILE A 175 -13.00 11.87 -19.58
CA ILE A 175 -11.62 11.36 -19.61
C ILE A 175 -11.55 10.38 -20.77
N LYS A 176 -11.04 10.85 -21.92
CA LYS A 176 -10.71 9.98 -23.06
C LYS A 176 -9.41 9.24 -22.76
N ILE A 177 -9.52 7.99 -22.35
CA ILE A 177 -8.43 7.01 -22.42
C ILE A 177 -8.90 5.95 -23.41
N GLU A 178 -8.17 5.79 -24.51
CA GLU A 178 -8.45 4.73 -25.48
C GLU A 178 -8.14 3.36 -24.87
N PRO A 179 -9.08 2.40 -24.84
CA PRO A 179 -8.82 1.07 -24.31
C PRO A 179 -8.15 0.18 -25.35
N LYS A 180 -7.06 -0.49 -24.97
CA LYS A 180 -6.58 -1.71 -25.64
C LYS A 180 -7.27 -2.93 -25.02
N PRO A 181 -7.73 -3.91 -25.83
CA PRO A 181 -8.57 -5.01 -25.34
C PRO A 181 -7.75 -6.05 -24.57
N ILE A 182 -8.21 -6.38 -23.35
CA ILE A 182 -7.75 -7.53 -22.56
C ILE A 182 -8.75 -8.67 -22.79
N ILE A 183 -8.25 -9.81 -23.28
CA ILE A 183 -9.03 -11.04 -23.46
C ILE A 183 -8.90 -11.87 -22.17
N ILE A 184 -10.01 -12.09 -21.48
CA ILE A 184 -10.09 -13.00 -20.32
C ILE A 184 -10.66 -14.34 -20.80
N PRO A 185 -9.93 -15.46 -20.71
CA PRO A 185 -10.54 -16.77 -20.86
C PRO A 185 -11.43 -17.07 -19.65
N ARG A 186 -12.71 -17.32 -19.91
CA ARG A 186 -13.67 -17.88 -18.95
C ARG A 186 -13.43 -19.39 -18.79
N ASN A 187 -13.86 -19.89 -17.63
CA ASN A 187 -14.23 -21.28 -17.27
C ASN A 187 -13.09 -22.13 -16.64
N LEU A 188 -13.26 -22.88 -15.54
CA LEU A 188 -14.45 -23.41 -14.83
C LEU A 188 -14.16 -23.70 -13.35
N ASP A 189 -15.23 -23.58 -12.56
CA ASP A 189 -15.68 -24.38 -11.41
C ASP A 189 -14.70 -25.02 -10.41
N SER A 190 -14.99 -24.65 -9.17
CA SER A 190 -14.64 -25.29 -7.92
C SER A 190 -15.06 -26.77 -7.84
N ASN A 191 -14.10 -27.66 -7.56
CA ASN A 191 -14.33 -28.87 -6.75
C ASN A 191 -13.02 -29.52 -6.23
N GLN A 192 -12.69 -29.25 -4.96
CA GLN A 192 -12.02 -30.06 -3.88
C GLN A 192 -10.72 -30.87 -4.20
N PRO A 193 -9.91 -31.42 -3.24
CA PRO A 193 -10.01 -31.48 -1.77
C PRO A 193 -8.69 -31.17 -0.99
N ASN A 194 -8.78 -31.23 0.34
CA ASN A 194 -7.71 -31.20 1.36
C ASN A 194 -6.29 -31.64 0.91
N ARG A 195 -5.29 -30.75 1.03
CA ARG A 195 -3.86 -31.09 0.89
C ARG A 195 -3.28 -31.60 2.21
N LYS A 196 -2.90 -32.88 2.25
CA LYS A 196 -1.91 -33.43 3.19
C LYS A 196 -0.51 -32.92 2.81
N ARG A 197 0.35 -32.73 3.82
CA ARG A 197 1.77 -32.34 3.70
C ARG A 197 2.51 -33.24 2.68
N PRO A 198 3.43 -32.71 1.85
CA PRO A 198 4.22 -33.55 0.96
C PRO A 198 5.30 -34.28 1.76
N LYS A 199 5.31 -35.62 1.62
CA LYS A 199 6.51 -36.44 1.81
C LYS A 199 7.31 -36.41 0.51
N GLN A 200 8.64 -36.45 0.65
CA GLN A 200 9.63 -36.57 -0.42
C GLN A 200 9.18 -37.54 -1.52
N ALA A 201 9.29 -37.10 -2.78
CA ALA A 201 9.14 -37.94 -3.96
C ALA A 201 10.37 -37.74 -4.87
N ASP A 202 11.05 -38.85 -5.13
CA ASP A 202 12.10 -38.99 -6.13
C ASP A 202 11.48 -39.05 -7.55
N GLN A 203 12.13 -38.30 -8.46
CA GLN A 203 12.37 -38.52 -9.90
C GLN A 203 11.20 -38.69 -10.93
N ASP A 204 11.38 -37.96 -12.04
CA ASP A 204 10.64 -37.92 -13.32
C ASP A 204 9.26 -37.22 -13.37
N GLU A 205 9.23 -35.92 -13.01
CA GLU A 205 8.24 -35.01 -13.62
C GLU A 205 8.79 -34.47 -14.96
N ASN A 206 7.97 -34.53 -16.00
CA ASN A 206 8.32 -34.09 -17.35
C ASN A 206 8.60 -32.57 -17.36
N THR A 207 9.85 -32.16 -17.17
CA THR A 207 10.26 -30.75 -17.06
C THR A 207 10.32 -30.00 -18.40
N HIS A 208 10.13 -30.71 -19.53
CA HIS A 208 10.12 -30.11 -20.86
C HIS A 208 8.70 -29.78 -21.32
N LEU A 209 8.48 -28.53 -21.73
CA LEU A 209 7.23 -28.05 -22.34
C LEU A 209 7.31 -28.14 -23.87
N LEU A 210 8.50 -27.92 -24.44
CA LEU A 210 8.74 -28.00 -25.88
C LEU A 210 10.19 -28.41 -26.15
N GLY A 211 10.41 -29.21 -27.19
CA GLY A 211 11.77 -29.52 -27.65
C GLY A 211 12.54 -30.45 -26.71
N LYS A 212 13.85 -30.24 -26.62
CA LYS A 212 14.80 -31.01 -25.83
C LYS A 212 15.06 -30.35 -24.48
N GLN A 213 15.67 -31.09 -23.57
CA GLN A 213 16.19 -30.52 -22.34
C GLN A 213 17.36 -29.58 -22.63
N ILE A 214 17.22 -28.33 -22.21
CA ILE A 214 18.26 -27.31 -22.32
C ILE A 214 19.39 -27.65 -21.34
N LYS A 215 20.61 -27.75 -21.87
CA LYS A 215 21.86 -28.00 -21.12
C LYS A 215 22.92 -26.92 -21.32
N ASN A 216 22.61 -25.94 -22.17
CA ASN A 216 23.49 -24.82 -22.47
C ASN A 216 23.63 -23.91 -21.25
N GLU A 217 24.77 -23.21 -21.16
CA GLU A 217 24.94 -22.14 -20.18
C GLU A 217 23.90 -21.03 -20.41
N ILE A 218 23.38 -20.48 -19.32
CA ILE A 218 22.36 -19.45 -19.34
C ILE A 218 23.05 -18.11 -19.63
N THR A 219 22.62 -17.45 -20.70
CA THR A 219 23.04 -16.11 -21.07
C THR A 219 22.16 -15.07 -20.37
N PRO A 220 22.72 -14.09 -19.64
CA PRO A 220 21.96 -12.96 -19.12
C PRO A 220 21.27 -12.20 -20.25
N ILE A 221 20.02 -11.78 -20.05
CA ILE A 221 19.24 -11.15 -21.13
C ILE A 221 19.89 -9.83 -21.58
N SER A 222 20.46 -9.07 -20.65
CA SER A 222 21.19 -7.82 -20.92
C SER A 222 22.44 -7.98 -21.78
N ALA A 223 22.99 -9.20 -21.88
CA ALA A 223 24.16 -9.48 -22.73
C ALA A 223 23.78 -9.65 -24.21
N ILE A 224 22.50 -9.74 -24.54
CA ILE A 224 22.00 -9.98 -25.90
C ILE A 224 21.89 -8.63 -26.64
N GLN A 225 22.97 -8.24 -27.31
CA GLN A 225 23.05 -6.96 -28.03
C GLN A 225 22.87 -7.10 -29.55
N ASP A 226 23.05 -8.32 -30.09
CA ASP A 226 23.02 -8.62 -31.52
C ASP A 226 22.22 -9.90 -31.81
N GLU A 227 22.03 -10.22 -33.10
CA GLU A 227 21.45 -11.50 -33.51
C GLU A 227 22.35 -12.68 -33.13
N GLU A 228 21.74 -13.73 -32.59
CA GLU A 228 22.46 -14.91 -32.11
C GLU A 228 21.90 -16.20 -32.70
N LYS A 229 22.78 -17.16 -33.01
CA LYS A 229 22.36 -18.42 -33.65
C LYS A 229 21.58 -19.34 -32.73
N SER A 230 21.93 -19.35 -31.45
CA SER A 230 21.22 -20.08 -30.41
C SER A 230 21.78 -19.70 -29.04
N ILE A 231 20.93 -19.16 -28.17
CA ILE A 231 21.24 -18.89 -26.77
C ILE A 231 20.20 -19.55 -25.88
N ALA A 232 20.54 -19.79 -24.62
CA ALA A 232 19.62 -20.23 -23.59
C ALA A 232 19.44 -19.10 -22.57
N ILE A 233 18.20 -18.73 -22.28
CA ILE A 233 17.85 -17.70 -21.30
C ILE A 233 16.91 -18.27 -20.25
N ARG A 234 16.97 -17.72 -19.05
CA ARG A 234 16.07 -18.09 -17.95
C ARG A 234 15.42 -16.84 -17.40
N GLY A 235 14.10 -16.87 -17.20
CA GLY A 235 13.40 -15.74 -16.61
C GLY A 235 11.94 -16.01 -16.32
N GLN A 236 11.27 -15.02 -15.78
CA GLN A 236 9.86 -15.00 -15.48
C GLN A 236 9.05 -14.47 -16.66
N VAL A 237 7.94 -15.13 -16.98
CA VAL A 237 6.97 -14.65 -17.97
C VAL A 237 6.18 -13.47 -17.37
N ILE A 238 6.37 -12.26 -17.90
CA ILE A 238 5.71 -11.04 -17.39
C ILE A 238 4.49 -10.61 -18.23
N ASN A 239 4.48 -11.00 -19.51
CA ASN A 239 3.39 -10.74 -20.44
C ASN A 239 3.20 -11.97 -21.34
N LEU A 240 1.98 -12.21 -21.80
CA LEU A 240 1.65 -13.37 -22.63
C LEU A 240 0.53 -13.04 -23.60
N GLU A 241 0.76 -13.31 -24.87
CA GLU A 241 -0.16 -13.11 -25.98
C GLU A 241 -0.20 -14.34 -26.88
N ALA A 242 -1.37 -14.65 -27.43
CA ALA A 242 -1.54 -15.71 -28.41
C ALA A 242 -2.35 -15.17 -29.60
N ARG A 243 -1.85 -15.40 -30.81
CA ARG A 243 -2.49 -14.94 -32.04
C ARG A 243 -2.65 -16.07 -33.04
N GLU A 244 -3.88 -16.30 -33.48
CA GLU A 244 -4.16 -17.25 -34.56
C GLU A 244 -3.74 -16.66 -35.92
N LEU A 245 -3.02 -17.46 -36.72
CA LEU A 245 -2.57 -17.09 -38.05
C LEU A 245 -3.58 -17.59 -39.10
N LYS A 246 -3.54 -17.00 -40.30
CA LYS A 246 -4.37 -17.44 -41.44
C LYS A 246 -4.19 -18.92 -41.81
N SER A 247 -3.09 -19.54 -41.39
CA SER A 247 -2.79 -20.96 -41.58
C SER A 247 -3.45 -21.88 -40.54
N GLY A 248 -4.14 -21.35 -39.53
CA GLY A 248 -4.69 -22.09 -38.39
C GLY A 248 -3.68 -22.39 -37.27
N ARG A 249 -2.38 -22.11 -37.49
CA ARG A 249 -1.37 -22.18 -36.42
C ARG A 249 -1.50 -21.00 -35.47
N ILE A 250 -1.29 -21.22 -34.18
CA ILE A 250 -1.24 -20.15 -33.18
C ILE A 250 0.21 -19.73 -32.98
N LEU A 251 0.48 -18.43 -33.03
CA LEU A 251 1.73 -17.84 -32.59
C LEU A 251 1.58 -17.43 -31.12
N TYR A 252 2.35 -18.08 -30.25
CA TYR A 252 2.49 -17.67 -28.86
C TYR A 252 3.65 -16.70 -28.74
N MET A 253 3.43 -15.61 -28.01
CA MET A 253 4.41 -14.58 -27.75
C MET A 253 4.38 -14.25 -26.27
N TRP A 254 5.53 -14.12 -25.65
CA TRP A 254 5.61 -13.68 -24.25
C TRP A 254 6.87 -12.90 -24.00
N ASP A 255 6.80 -11.99 -23.04
CA ASP A 255 7.96 -11.26 -22.56
C ASP A 255 8.53 -12.02 -21.37
N ILE A 256 9.82 -12.34 -21.43
CA ILE A 256 10.55 -13.02 -20.36
C ILE A 256 11.59 -12.06 -19.76
N SER A 257 11.62 -11.94 -18.44
CA SER A 257 12.57 -11.11 -17.72
C SER A 257 13.39 -11.92 -16.73
N ASP A 258 14.69 -11.67 -16.67
CA ASP A 258 15.61 -12.26 -15.69
C ASP A 258 15.81 -11.37 -14.45
N GLY A 259 15.05 -10.27 -14.35
CA GLY A 259 15.18 -9.24 -13.30
C GLY A 259 16.05 -8.05 -13.71
N ASN A 260 16.99 -8.23 -14.64
CA ASN A 260 17.85 -7.16 -15.13
C ASN A 260 17.38 -6.59 -16.47
N ASP A 261 16.93 -7.46 -17.37
CA ASP A 261 16.43 -7.06 -18.69
C ASP A 261 15.23 -7.94 -19.10
N THR A 262 14.63 -7.64 -20.26
CA THR A 262 13.48 -8.34 -20.81
C THR A 262 13.65 -8.56 -22.30
N ILE A 263 13.28 -9.74 -22.80
CA ILE A 263 13.23 -10.03 -24.24
C ILE A 263 11.91 -10.68 -24.62
N THR A 264 11.41 -10.36 -25.81
CA THR A 264 10.24 -11.02 -26.38
C THR A 264 10.64 -12.41 -26.89
N VAL A 265 9.87 -13.43 -26.52
CA VAL A 265 9.99 -14.80 -27.01
C VAL A 265 8.78 -15.12 -27.90
N LYS A 266 9.03 -15.74 -29.06
CA LYS A 266 7.97 -16.19 -29.97
C LYS A 266 8.13 -17.66 -30.33
N VAL A 267 7.00 -18.35 -30.43
CA VAL A 267 6.95 -19.75 -30.88
C VAL A 267 5.69 -20.02 -31.68
N PHE A 268 5.86 -20.76 -32.78
CA PHE A 268 4.75 -21.23 -33.59
C PHE A 268 4.27 -22.58 -33.06
N SER A 269 2.99 -22.68 -32.77
CA SER A 269 2.37 -23.94 -32.40
C SER A 269 2.14 -24.86 -33.59
N ASP A 270 2.15 -26.15 -33.28
CA ASP A 270 1.72 -27.28 -34.09
C ASP A 270 0.73 -28.11 -33.25
N GLU A 271 -0.03 -29.00 -33.89
CA GLU A 271 -1.07 -29.81 -33.22
C GLU A 271 -0.57 -30.57 -31.97
N LYS A 272 0.72 -30.91 -31.92
CA LYS A 272 1.34 -31.66 -30.83
C LYS A 272 1.75 -30.83 -29.62
N ASN A 273 1.99 -29.53 -29.79
CA ASN A 273 2.57 -28.67 -28.74
C ASN A 273 1.63 -27.56 -28.26
N GLN A 274 0.48 -27.38 -28.91
CA GLN A 274 -0.46 -26.31 -28.61
C GLN A 274 -0.98 -26.36 -27.16
N GLU A 275 -1.26 -27.55 -26.62
CA GLU A 275 -1.70 -27.71 -25.23
C GLU A 275 -0.60 -27.31 -24.23
N ALA A 276 0.64 -27.74 -24.46
CA ALA A 276 1.78 -27.42 -23.61
C ALA A 276 2.09 -25.91 -23.62
N LEU A 277 2.07 -25.29 -24.81
CA LEU A 277 2.26 -23.84 -24.95
C LEU A 277 1.12 -23.03 -24.33
N GLY A 278 -0.12 -23.50 -24.48
CA GLY A 278 -1.30 -22.90 -23.85
C GLY A 278 -1.31 -22.98 -22.32
N SER A 279 -0.50 -23.88 -21.73
CA SER A 279 -0.35 -24.00 -20.28
C SER A 279 0.60 -22.97 -19.65
N ILE A 280 1.37 -22.22 -20.48
CA ILE A 280 2.29 -21.21 -19.97
C ILE A 280 1.50 -20.05 -19.38
N GLY A 281 1.73 -19.80 -18.09
CA GLY A 281 1.06 -18.73 -17.34
C GLY A 281 1.97 -17.54 -17.04
N LYS A 282 1.35 -16.36 -16.89
CA LYS A 282 2.04 -15.18 -16.34
C LYS A 282 2.58 -15.49 -14.93
N GLY A 283 3.81 -15.08 -14.66
CA GLY A 283 4.53 -15.34 -13.41
C GLY A 283 5.31 -16.66 -13.40
N GLN A 284 5.14 -17.53 -14.40
CA GLN A 284 5.88 -18.79 -14.49
C GLN A 284 7.34 -18.53 -14.89
N TRP A 285 8.26 -19.26 -14.26
CA TRP A 285 9.68 -19.26 -14.64
C TRP A 285 9.94 -20.32 -15.72
N LEU A 286 10.63 -19.90 -16.77
CA LEU A 286 10.97 -20.75 -17.90
C LEU A 286 12.47 -20.66 -18.19
N LEU A 287 13.00 -21.76 -18.73
CA LEU A 287 14.27 -21.82 -19.40
C LEU A 287 13.97 -22.01 -20.89
N VAL A 288 14.45 -21.11 -21.73
CA VAL A 288 14.09 -21.05 -23.16
C VAL A 288 15.37 -21.00 -23.99
N GLN A 289 15.44 -21.82 -25.04
CA GLN A 289 16.57 -21.82 -25.97
C GLN A 289 16.10 -21.63 -27.42
N GLY A 290 16.81 -20.78 -28.16
CA GLY A 290 16.49 -20.45 -29.55
C GLY A 290 17.45 -19.43 -30.17
N PRO A 291 17.38 -19.18 -31.49
CA PRO A 291 18.08 -18.07 -32.10
C PRO A 291 17.42 -16.75 -31.69
N VAL A 292 18.23 -15.71 -31.56
CA VAL A 292 17.76 -14.32 -31.45
C VAL A 292 17.86 -13.69 -32.83
N GLN A 293 16.79 -13.07 -33.26
CA GLN A 293 16.66 -12.46 -34.59
C GLN A 293 16.04 -11.09 -34.46
N HIS A 294 16.40 -10.17 -35.34
CA HIS A 294 15.74 -8.86 -35.40
C HIS A 294 14.36 -9.00 -36.07
N ASP A 295 13.30 -8.76 -35.29
CA ASP A 295 11.94 -8.77 -35.80
C ASP A 295 11.65 -7.46 -36.55
N ARG A 296 11.37 -7.57 -37.86
CA ARG A 296 11.15 -6.41 -38.72
C ARG A 296 9.84 -5.67 -38.45
N TYR A 297 8.90 -6.26 -37.73
CA TYR A 297 7.66 -5.61 -37.37
C TYR A 297 7.80 -4.81 -36.07
N THR A 298 8.36 -5.41 -35.02
CA THR A 298 8.57 -4.72 -33.74
C THR A 298 9.83 -3.84 -33.73
N GLN A 299 10.76 -4.08 -34.66
CA GLN A 299 12.09 -3.44 -34.70
C GLN A 299 12.93 -3.73 -33.44
N GLU A 300 12.77 -4.94 -32.89
CA GLU A 300 13.43 -5.39 -31.67
C GLU A 300 14.03 -6.79 -31.85
N LEU A 301 15.04 -7.11 -31.04
CA LEU A 301 15.55 -8.48 -30.94
C LEU A 301 14.49 -9.37 -30.29
N THR A 302 14.25 -10.52 -30.90
CA THR A 302 13.25 -11.50 -30.46
C THR A 302 13.88 -12.89 -30.45
N LEU A 303 13.63 -13.65 -29.39
CA LEU A 303 14.05 -15.04 -29.30
C LEU A 303 12.99 -15.96 -29.90
N MET A 304 13.37 -16.77 -30.90
CA MET A 304 12.48 -17.76 -31.51
C MET A 304 12.62 -19.11 -30.79
N ALA A 305 11.72 -19.41 -29.84
CA ALA A 305 11.90 -20.59 -28.98
C ALA A 305 11.88 -21.89 -29.80
N ARG A 306 12.92 -22.71 -29.60
CA ARG A 306 13.01 -24.10 -30.11
C ARG A 306 12.75 -25.09 -28.98
N ASP A 307 13.32 -24.80 -27.82
CA ASP A 307 13.26 -25.65 -26.63
C ASP A 307 12.77 -24.81 -25.44
N ILE A 308 11.87 -25.37 -24.62
CA ILE A 308 11.26 -24.72 -23.46
C ILE A 308 11.20 -25.73 -22.31
N ASN A 309 11.82 -25.40 -21.20
CA ASN A 309 11.76 -26.14 -19.95
C ASN A 309 11.09 -25.30 -18.85
N LYS A 310 10.40 -25.96 -17.92
CA LYS A 310 9.98 -25.32 -16.67
C LYS A 310 11.24 -24.99 -15.86
N ALA A 311 11.29 -23.79 -15.29
CA ALA A 311 12.33 -23.37 -14.37
C ALA A 311 11.71 -22.96 -13.03
N MET A 312 12.55 -22.84 -12.01
CA MET A 312 12.22 -22.18 -10.76
C MET A 312 13.06 -20.91 -10.64
N PRO A 313 12.56 -19.87 -9.95
CA PRO A 313 13.38 -18.71 -9.61
C PRO A 313 14.59 -19.16 -8.80
N GLU A 314 15.76 -18.56 -9.06
CA GLU A 314 16.84 -18.55 -8.09
C GLU A 314 16.48 -17.52 -7.02
N LEU A 315 16.04 -18.01 -5.87
CA LEU A 315 15.75 -17.17 -4.72
C LEU A 315 16.98 -17.12 -3.83
N ARG A 316 17.33 -15.93 -3.34
CA ARG A 316 18.30 -15.78 -2.26
C ARG A 316 17.84 -16.58 -1.04
N GLU A 317 18.77 -17.25 -0.38
CA GLU A 317 18.56 -18.04 0.82
C GLU A 317 19.41 -17.51 1.96
N ASP A 318 18.89 -17.60 3.19
CA ASP A 318 19.62 -17.27 4.40
C ASP A 318 19.99 -18.59 5.09
N ASN A 319 21.28 -18.94 5.12
CA ASN A 319 21.76 -20.20 5.68
C ASN A 319 22.38 -20.05 7.07
N ALA A 320 22.37 -18.84 7.66
CA ALA A 320 22.90 -18.61 9.00
C ALA A 320 22.18 -19.46 10.06
N SER A 321 22.92 -19.97 11.04
CA SER A 321 22.33 -20.74 12.14
C SER A 321 21.49 -19.86 13.07
N GLU A 322 21.99 -18.66 13.38
CA GLU A 322 21.28 -17.62 14.11
C GLU A 322 20.74 -16.59 13.11
N LYS A 323 19.44 -16.28 13.21
CA LYS A 323 18.75 -15.42 12.25
C LYS A 323 18.67 -13.99 12.75
N ARG A 324 18.91 -13.03 11.86
CA ARG A 324 18.71 -11.61 12.18
C ARG A 324 17.22 -11.22 12.18
N VAL A 325 16.97 -9.99 12.62
CA VAL A 325 15.68 -9.30 12.51
C VAL A 325 15.92 -7.97 11.82
N GLU A 326 15.17 -7.68 10.75
CA GLU A 326 15.19 -6.35 10.14
C GLU A 326 14.36 -5.37 10.99
N LEU A 327 14.97 -4.23 11.33
CA LEU A 327 14.34 -3.20 12.18
C LEU A 327 14.06 -1.88 11.42
N HIS A 328 14.56 -1.73 10.19
CA HIS A 328 14.42 -0.52 9.40
C HIS A 328 14.09 -0.89 7.94
N LEU A 329 12.81 -0.76 7.56
CA LEU A 329 12.30 -1.16 6.25
C LEU A 329 11.15 -0.28 5.77
N HIS A 330 11.27 0.15 4.52
CA HIS A 330 10.35 0.99 3.77
C HIS A 330 9.60 0.18 2.72
N THR A 331 8.27 0.26 2.78
CA THR A 331 7.35 -0.36 1.83
C THR A 331 6.96 0.62 0.74
N LYS A 332 6.15 0.17 -0.23
CA LYS A 332 5.48 1.03 -1.22
C LYS A 332 4.66 2.18 -0.62
N MET A 333 4.35 2.14 0.69
CA MET A 333 3.66 3.23 1.39
C MET A 333 4.59 4.39 1.74
N SER A 334 5.91 4.18 1.75
CA SER A 334 6.91 5.26 1.75
C SER A 334 6.88 5.99 0.40
N ALA A 335 6.00 6.99 0.30
CA ALA A 335 5.64 7.63 -0.96
C ALA A 335 6.86 8.15 -1.74
N LEU A 336 6.92 7.75 -3.01
CA LEU A 336 7.98 8.11 -3.97
C LEU A 336 9.40 7.70 -3.55
N ASP A 337 9.54 6.71 -2.65
CA ASP A 337 10.86 6.23 -2.22
C ASP A 337 10.94 4.71 -2.05
N GLY A 338 10.08 4.12 -1.22
CA GLY A 338 10.05 2.68 -0.98
C GLY A 338 9.37 1.91 -2.11
N MET A 339 9.98 0.79 -2.52
CA MET A 339 9.48 -0.08 -3.59
C MET A 339 9.04 -1.47 -3.10
N VAL A 340 9.27 -1.76 -1.82
CA VAL A 340 9.00 -3.08 -1.24
C VAL A 340 7.51 -3.34 -1.10
N ASP A 341 7.05 -4.44 -1.67
CA ASP A 341 5.75 -5.01 -1.34
C ASP A 341 5.79 -5.62 0.08
N VAL A 342 4.97 -5.11 1.00
CA VAL A 342 5.01 -5.54 2.40
C VAL A 342 4.70 -7.03 2.54
N GLY A 343 3.78 -7.56 1.73
CA GLY A 343 3.49 -8.99 1.67
C GLY A 343 4.69 -9.83 1.25
N GLU A 344 5.42 -9.42 0.22
CA GLU A 344 6.63 -10.12 -0.25
C GLU A 344 7.80 -10.03 0.72
N ALA A 345 7.99 -8.89 1.41
CA ALA A 345 9.00 -8.76 2.46
C ALA A 345 8.75 -9.74 3.60
N ILE A 346 7.52 -9.81 4.10
CA ILE A 346 7.13 -10.71 5.19
C ILE A 346 7.25 -12.17 4.75
N LYS A 347 6.86 -12.51 3.51
CA LYS A 347 7.07 -13.85 2.95
C LYS A 347 8.54 -14.22 2.85
N THR A 348 9.39 -13.27 2.46
CA THR A 348 10.84 -13.46 2.33
C THR A 348 11.49 -13.68 3.70
N ALA A 349 11.19 -12.82 4.68
CA ALA A 349 11.65 -12.99 6.06
C ALA A 349 11.21 -14.33 6.65
N ALA A 350 9.95 -14.73 6.44
CA ALA A 350 9.44 -16.03 6.88
C ALA A 350 10.16 -17.21 6.19
N ARG A 351 10.44 -17.11 4.88
CA ARG A 351 11.20 -18.11 4.12
C ARG A 351 12.63 -18.25 4.64
N TRP A 352 13.26 -17.13 5.00
CA TRP A 352 14.60 -17.09 5.58
C TRP A 352 14.65 -17.48 7.07
N GLY A 353 13.49 -17.72 7.69
CA GLY A 353 13.41 -18.10 9.09
C GLY A 353 13.67 -16.95 10.08
N HIS A 354 13.60 -15.69 9.63
CA HIS A 354 13.72 -14.54 10.52
C HIS A 354 12.57 -14.55 11.54
N PRO A 355 12.84 -14.39 12.85
CA PRO A 355 11.81 -14.51 13.87
C PRO A 355 10.83 -13.33 13.89
N ALA A 356 11.25 -12.18 13.36
CA ALA A 356 10.44 -10.98 13.25
C ALA A 356 10.90 -10.09 12.08
N ILE A 357 10.06 -9.13 11.70
CA ILE A 357 10.36 -8.07 10.73
C ILE A 357 9.66 -6.77 11.13
N ALA A 358 10.37 -5.64 11.09
CA ALA A 358 9.79 -4.32 11.32
C ALA A 358 9.33 -3.65 10.02
N ILE A 359 8.29 -2.83 10.14
CA ILE A 359 7.81 -1.94 9.07
C ILE A 359 7.92 -0.51 9.60
N THR A 360 8.70 0.34 8.93
CA THR A 360 9.07 1.69 9.40
C THR A 360 8.96 2.72 8.28
N ASP A 361 7.80 2.76 7.61
CA ASP A 361 7.57 3.67 6.50
C ASP A 361 7.77 5.15 6.88
N HIS A 362 8.10 6.00 5.89
CA HIS A 362 8.36 7.43 6.09
C HIS A 362 7.10 8.17 6.54
N GLY A 363 7.07 8.53 7.82
CA GLY A 363 6.04 9.35 8.44
C GLY A 363 4.64 8.72 8.43
N VAL A 364 4.44 7.51 7.91
CA VAL A 364 3.12 6.89 7.74
C VAL A 364 3.12 5.44 8.21
N VAL A 365 1.93 4.89 8.47
CA VAL A 365 1.72 3.53 8.98
C VAL A 365 0.70 2.74 8.14
N GLN A 366 0.57 3.10 6.87
CA GLN A 366 -0.48 2.60 5.97
C GLN A 366 -0.33 1.12 5.62
N ALA A 367 0.89 0.57 5.71
CA ALA A 367 1.17 -0.85 5.45
C ALA A 367 0.72 -1.78 6.58
N PHE A 368 0.36 -1.25 7.76
CA PHE A 368 0.07 -2.05 8.96
C PHE A 368 -1.06 -3.07 8.79
N PRO A 369 -2.22 -2.76 8.15
CA PRO A 369 -3.30 -3.72 8.00
C PRO A 369 -2.87 -4.95 7.19
N GLU A 370 -2.20 -4.75 6.06
CA GLU A 370 -1.70 -5.85 5.24
C GLU A 370 -0.61 -6.63 5.98
N ALA A 371 0.33 -5.93 6.63
CA ALA A 371 1.39 -6.56 7.41
C ALA A 371 0.82 -7.46 8.51
N TYR A 372 -0.22 -7.01 9.23
CA TYR A 372 -0.92 -7.80 10.23
C TYR A 372 -1.53 -9.08 9.65
N GLU A 373 -2.25 -8.97 8.53
CA GLU A 373 -2.91 -10.11 7.91
C GLU A 373 -1.91 -11.17 7.42
N VAL A 374 -0.85 -10.72 6.73
CA VAL A 374 0.19 -11.60 6.19
C VAL A 374 1.04 -12.21 7.31
N GLY A 375 1.48 -11.40 8.27
CA GLY A 375 2.26 -11.86 9.43
C GLY A 375 1.52 -12.93 10.23
N ARG A 376 0.23 -12.72 10.52
CA ARG A 376 -0.62 -13.71 11.20
C ARG A 376 -0.76 -15.00 10.40
N LYS A 377 -0.91 -14.92 9.08
CA LYS A 377 -1.06 -16.10 8.20
C LYS A 377 0.22 -16.95 8.16
N LEU A 378 1.38 -16.31 8.18
CA LEU A 378 2.68 -16.98 8.09
C LEU A 378 3.29 -17.33 9.45
N GLY A 379 2.77 -16.76 10.54
CA GLY A 379 3.27 -17.01 11.89
C GLY A 379 4.57 -16.27 12.22
N ILE A 380 4.88 -15.18 11.51
CA ILE A 380 6.04 -14.32 11.77
C ILE A 380 5.60 -13.08 12.56
N LYS A 381 6.44 -12.65 13.52
CA LYS A 381 6.16 -11.47 14.34
C LYS A 381 6.39 -10.19 13.53
N ILE A 382 5.37 -9.35 13.46
CA ILE A 382 5.49 -8.00 12.90
C ILE A 382 5.85 -7.02 14.02
N ILE A 383 6.83 -6.15 13.76
CA ILE A 383 7.17 -5.02 14.61
C ILE A 383 6.63 -3.76 13.93
N TYR A 384 5.63 -3.15 14.55
CA TYR A 384 4.98 -1.96 14.01
C TYR A 384 5.79 -0.72 14.37
N GLY A 385 6.26 0.01 13.38
CA GLY A 385 7.01 1.24 13.59
C GLY A 385 6.79 2.28 12.50
N VAL A 386 7.55 3.36 12.60
CA VAL A 386 7.60 4.44 11.63
C VAL A 386 8.99 5.04 11.63
N GLU A 387 9.46 5.49 10.48
CA GLU A 387 10.55 6.46 10.45
C GLU A 387 9.95 7.88 10.45
N GLY A 388 10.10 8.58 11.57
CA GLY A 388 9.56 9.90 11.80
C GLY A 388 10.53 11.03 11.42
N TYR A 389 9.99 12.23 11.25
CA TYR A 389 10.76 13.46 11.01
C TYR A 389 10.80 14.31 12.29
N LEU A 390 11.80 14.09 13.14
CA LEU A 390 11.98 14.74 14.43
C LEU A 390 12.40 16.20 14.29
N ILE A 391 11.78 17.10 15.06
CA ILE A 391 12.17 18.52 15.18
C ILE A 391 12.29 18.92 16.66
N GLU A 392 13.14 19.90 16.99
CA GLU A 392 13.28 20.40 18.37
C GLU A 392 12.12 21.30 18.78
N GLY A 393 11.76 22.26 17.93
CA GLY A 393 10.70 23.23 18.18
C GLY A 393 9.46 23.06 17.30
N THR A 394 8.65 24.12 17.23
CA THR A 394 7.44 24.20 16.37
C THR A 394 7.67 25.09 15.15
N GLY A 395 8.94 25.37 14.80
CA GLY A 395 9.28 26.28 13.71
C GLY A 395 8.85 25.74 12.35
N GLN A 396 8.22 26.57 11.51
CA GLN A 396 7.81 26.14 10.16
C GLN A 396 8.98 25.83 9.22
N LYS A 397 10.18 26.39 9.46
CA LYS A 397 11.40 26.19 8.65
C LYS A 397 12.53 25.48 9.39
N GLU A 398 12.19 24.76 10.46
CA GLU A 398 13.17 24.04 11.25
C GLU A 398 13.66 22.80 10.50
N ASN A 399 14.96 22.54 10.59
CA ASN A 399 15.54 21.29 10.10
C ASN A 399 14.95 20.12 10.89
N TYR A 400 14.82 18.98 10.24
CA TYR A 400 14.35 17.76 10.87
C TYR A 400 15.41 16.68 10.75
N TYR A 401 15.34 15.71 11.66
CA TYR A 401 16.17 14.51 11.66
C TYR A 401 15.29 13.28 11.51
N HIS A 402 15.82 12.22 10.92
CA HIS A 402 15.14 10.94 10.92
C HIS A 402 15.22 10.28 12.31
N ILE A 403 14.18 9.54 12.67
CA ILE A 403 14.12 8.75 13.90
C ILE A 403 13.27 7.50 13.67
N VAL A 404 13.75 6.34 14.09
CA VAL A 404 12.93 5.12 14.05
C VAL A 404 12.18 5.00 15.37
N ILE A 405 10.87 4.79 15.28
CA ILE A 405 9.98 4.65 16.45
C ILE A 405 9.26 3.31 16.33
N LEU A 406 9.54 2.38 17.25
CA LEU A 406 8.94 1.04 17.27
C LEU A 406 7.95 0.88 18.42
N ALA A 407 6.75 0.37 18.15
CA ALA A 407 5.76 0.07 19.18
C ALA A 407 6.09 -1.26 19.89
N LYS A 408 6.34 -1.19 21.20
CA LYS A 408 6.64 -2.35 22.06
C LYS A 408 5.39 -3.11 22.48
N ASN A 409 4.27 -2.41 22.61
CA ASN A 409 3.00 -2.94 23.11
C ASN A 409 1.80 -2.14 22.55
N GLN A 410 0.59 -2.51 22.96
CA GLN A 410 -0.65 -1.85 22.51
C GLN A 410 -0.68 -0.35 22.83
N GLN A 411 -0.19 0.05 24.02
CA GLN A 411 -0.10 1.47 24.40
C GLN A 411 0.85 2.23 23.46
N GLY A 412 2.00 1.63 23.14
CA GLY A 412 2.93 2.17 22.15
C GLY A 412 2.30 2.32 20.77
N LEU A 413 1.50 1.35 20.32
CA LEU A 413 0.81 1.44 19.03
C LEU A 413 -0.22 2.59 19.01
N GLU A 414 -0.96 2.78 20.10
CA GLU A 414 -1.87 3.92 20.24
C GLU A 414 -1.11 5.26 20.24
N ASN A 415 -0.02 5.35 20.99
CA ASN A 415 0.84 6.54 21.02
C ASN A 415 1.46 6.83 19.65
N LEU A 416 1.86 5.79 18.92
CA LEU A 416 2.35 5.92 17.55
C LEU A 416 1.28 6.55 16.65
N TYR A 417 0.03 6.06 16.68
CA TYR A 417 -1.05 6.67 15.91
C TYR A 417 -1.31 8.14 16.29
N ARG A 418 -1.21 8.49 17.57
CA ARG A 418 -1.34 9.88 18.03
C ARG A 418 -0.21 10.75 17.50
N LEU A 419 1.04 10.28 17.53
CA LEU A 419 2.19 10.99 16.97
C LEU A 419 2.04 11.24 15.47
N ILE A 420 1.58 10.23 14.72
CA ILE A 420 1.30 10.36 13.28
C ILE A 420 0.17 11.36 13.02
N THR A 421 -0.85 11.37 13.88
CA THR A 421 -1.94 12.36 13.78
C THR A 421 -1.43 13.77 14.01
N ILE A 422 -0.68 14.00 15.09
CA ILE A 422 -0.05 15.29 15.42
C ILE A 422 0.84 15.77 14.27
N SER A 423 1.64 14.87 13.70
CA SER A 423 2.59 15.21 12.65
C SER A 423 1.93 15.61 11.33
N HIS A 424 0.76 15.06 11.01
CA HIS A 424 0.00 15.38 9.80
C HIS A 424 -0.96 16.56 9.98
N LEU A 425 -1.55 16.73 11.17
CA LEU A 425 -2.59 17.75 11.38
C LEU A 425 -2.03 19.06 11.92
N GLU A 426 -1.04 19.01 12.81
CA GLU A 426 -0.60 20.18 13.57
C GLU A 426 0.80 20.66 13.13
N HIS A 427 1.69 19.73 12.77
CA HIS A 427 3.09 20.05 12.47
C HIS A 427 3.52 19.76 11.03
N PHE A 428 2.56 19.48 10.14
CA PHE A 428 2.84 19.27 8.73
C PHE A 428 3.40 20.54 8.08
N TYR A 429 4.42 20.37 7.25
CA TYR A 429 4.90 21.43 6.36
C TYR A 429 5.13 20.88 4.96
N ARG A 430 6.32 20.36 4.70
CA ARG A 430 6.62 19.55 3.50
C ARG A 430 6.63 18.05 3.82
N LYS A 431 6.83 17.73 5.10
CA LYS A 431 6.85 16.40 5.68
C LYS A 431 6.03 16.43 6.97
N PRO A 432 5.46 15.29 7.40
CA PRO A 432 4.75 15.18 8.66
C PRO A 432 5.76 15.12 9.82
N ARG A 433 6.00 16.25 10.49
CA ARG A 433 7.08 16.39 11.49
C ARG A 433 6.60 16.11 12.91
N ILE A 434 7.44 15.51 13.73
CA ILE A 434 7.16 15.15 15.12
C ILE A 434 8.02 16.03 16.03
N PRO A 435 7.44 16.93 16.83
CA PRO A 435 8.19 17.66 17.85
C PRO A 435 8.74 16.71 18.92
N ARG A 436 10.01 16.89 19.34
CA ARG A 436 10.65 16.10 20.39
C ARG A 436 9.86 16.12 21.69
N GLN A 437 9.23 17.26 22.01
CA GLN A 437 8.35 17.38 23.18
C GLN A 437 7.16 16.42 23.08
N ALA A 438 6.42 16.42 21.96
CA ALA A 438 5.27 15.54 21.75
C ALA A 438 5.69 14.05 21.79
N LEU A 439 6.84 13.72 21.20
CA LEU A 439 7.42 12.38 21.29
C LEU A 439 7.75 11.98 22.73
N SER A 440 8.31 12.91 23.52
CA SER A 440 8.64 12.66 24.92
C SER A 440 7.40 12.44 25.78
N GLU A 441 6.33 13.21 25.54
CA GLU A 441 5.04 13.07 26.22
C GLU A 441 4.32 11.74 25.87
N LEU A 442 4.51 11.25 24.64
CA LEU A 442 3.90 10.01 24.14
C LEU A 442 4.88 8.83 24.09
N ARG A 443 6.03 8.91 24.79
CA ARG A 443 7.09 7.90 24.72
C ARG A 443 6.69 6.54 25.29
N GLU A 444 5.69 6.48 26.16
CA GLU A 444 5.30 5.23 26.82
C GLU A 444 4.98 4.13 25.79
N GLY A 445 5.62 2.96 25.96
CA GLY A 445 5.41 1.82 25.07
C GLY A 445 6.15 1.92 23.73
N LEU A 446 6.98 2.94 23.50
CA LEU A 446 7.81 3.10 22.31
C LEU A 446 9.28 2.73 22.58
N LEU A 447 9.99 2.33 21.53
CA LEU A 447 11.45 2.23 21.48
C LEU A 447 11.96 3.16 20.37
N LEU A 448 12.97 3.97 20.68
CA LEU A 448 13.54 4.97 19.77
C LEU A 448 14.92 4.52 19.26
N GLY A 449 15.06 4.43 17.94
CA GLY A 449 16.32 4.17 17.23
C GLY A 449 16.91 5.44 16.64
N SER A 450 18.24 5.53 16.59
CA SER A 450 18.96 6.70 16.05
C SER A 450 18.83 6.90 14.53
N ALA A 451 18.21 5.95 13.82
CA ALA A 451 17.94 5.96 12.38
C ALA A 451 19.20 5.94 11.47
N CYS A 452 19.01 6.34 10.22
CA CYS A 452 20.01 6.36 9.15
C CYS A 452 20.92 7.61 9.25
N GLU A 453 21.63 7.91 8.18
CA GLU A 453 22.55 9.04 8.10
C GLU A 453 21.86 10.39 8.19
N ALA A 454 20.57 10.49 7.88
CA ALA A 454 19.74 11.67 8.12
C ALA A 454 19.28 11.79 9.59
N GLY A 455 19.64 10.83 10.44
CA GLY A 455 19.44 10.86 11.88
C GLY A 455 20.33 11.87 12.60
N GLU A 456 19.86 12.37 13.73
CA GLU A 456 20.52 13.43 14.50
C GLU A 456 21.95 13.03 14.93
N LEU A 457 22.12 11.79 15.39
CA LEU A 457 23.39 11.31 15.90
C LEU A 457 24.48 11.24 14.83
N ILE A 458 24.16 10.67 13.65
CA ILE A 458 25.11 10.58 12.54
C ILE A 458 25.41 11.97 11.98
N GLN A 459 24.39 12.82 11.83
CA GLN A 459 24.60 14.21 11.40
C GLN A 459 25.53 14.97 12.35
N ALA A 460 25.35 14.83 13.67
CA ALA A 460 26.21 15.46 14.66
C ALA A 460 27.65 14.96 14.56
N TYR A 461 27.86 13.65 14.38
CA TYR A 461 29.19 13.07 14.17
C TYR A 461 29.86 13.66 12.92
N LEU A 462 29.16 13.68 11.78
CA LEU A 462 29.68 14.23 10.52
C LEU A 462 29.99 15.74 10.60
N GLN A 463 29.30 16.47 11.48
CA GLN A 463 29.55 17.88 11.76
C GLN A 463 30.69 18.11 12.75
N GLY A 464 31.33 17.05 13.25
CA GLY A 464 32.46 17.13 14.18
C GLY A 464 32.06 17.46 15.62
N ALA A 465 30.86 17.03 16.05
CA ALA A 465 30.44 17.16 17.44
C ALA A 465 31.45 16.50 18.41
N SER A 466 31.59 17.07 19.60
CA SER A 466 32.44 16.49 20.65
C SER A 466 31.85 15.18 21.17
N TRP A 467 32.69 14.35 21.79
CA TRP A 467 32.24 13.10 22.39
C TRP A 467 31.13 13.30 23.44
N GLU A 468 31.25 14.35 24.26
CA GLU A 468 30.24 14.73 25.26
C GLU A 468 28.89 15.06 24.60
N GLU A 469 28.91 15.74 23.46
CA GLU A 469 27.70 16.08 22.71
C GLU A 469 27.07 14.84 22.06
N LEU A 470 27.88 13.95 21.49
CA LEU A 470 27.42 12.66 20.97
C LEU A 470 26.78 11.81 22.06
N CYS A 471 27.38 11.76 23.26
CA CYS A 471 26.79 11.10 24.42
C CYS A 471 25.44 11.69 24.80
N ARG A 472 25.33 13.02 24.83
CA ARG A 472 24.08 13.72 25.14
C ARG A 472 22.97 13.41 24.12
N ILE A 473 23.29 13.38 22.83
CA ILE A 473 22.33 13.06 21.76
C ILE A 473 21.92 11.59 21.85
N ALA A 474 22.89 10.68 21.96
CA ALA A 474 22.66 9.24 22.04
C ALA A 474 21.84 8.83 23.27
N ASP A 475 21.92 9.58 24.38
CA ASP A 475 21.14 9.31 25.59
C ASP A 475 19.62 9.29 25.34
N PHE A 476 19.14 10.09 24.38
CA PHE A 476 17.73 10.16 24.03
C PHE A 476 17.18 8.86 23.41
N TYR A 477 18.03 8.04 22.78
CA TYR A 477 17.63 6.84 22.05
C TYR A 477 17.68 5.59 22.93
N ASP A 478 16.82 4.61 22.67
CA ASP A 478 16.82 3.32 23.38
C ASP A 478 17.84 2.34 22.77
N TYR A 479 18.12 2.48 21.48
CA TYR A 479 19.16 1.75 20.77
C TYR A 479 19.77 2.62 19.66
N LEU A 480 21.01 2.32 19.28
CA LEU A 480 21.73 3.03 18.23
C LEU A 480 21.78 2.17 16.98
N GLU A 481 21.52 2.76 15.82
CA GLU A 481 21.57 2.08 14.53
C GLU A 481 22.89 2.35 13.82
N ILE A 482 23.41 1.31 13.18
CA ILE A 482 24.50 1.37 12.22
C ILE A 482 24.06 0.66 10.94
N GLN A 483 24.50 1.15 9.78
CA GLN A 483 24.16 0.57 8.47
C GLN A 483 25.40 0.08 7.72
N PRO A 484 25.23 -0.88 6.80
CA PRO A 484 26.28 -1.26 5.86
C PRO A 484 26.94 -0.04 5.21
N THR A 485 28.26 -0.09 4.98
CA THR A 485 28.97 1.07 4.41
C THR A 485 28.44 1.46 3.04
N GLY A 486 27.91 0.50 2.27
CA GLY A 486 27.26 0.75 0.99
C GLY A 486 26.06 1.71 1.08
N ASN A 487 25.30 1.69 2.19
CA ASN A 487 24.18 2.61 2.38
C ASN A 487 24.66 4.07 2.37
N ASN A 488 25.85 4.33 2.91
CA ASN A 488 26.43 5.66 3.09
C ASN A 488 27.51 6.00 2.04
N GLU A 489 27.67 5.21 0.97
CA GLU A 489 28.69 5.43 -0.06
C GLU A 489 28.48 6.76 -0.83
N PHE A 490 27.27 7.31 -0.81
CA PHE A 490 27.03 8.65 -1.38
C PHE A 490 27.76 9.76 -0.63
N LEU A 491 28.09 9.58 0.66
CA LEU A 491 28.91 10.52 1.43
C LEU A 491 30.36 10.56 0.94
N LEU A 492 30.85 9.45 0.35
CA LEU A 492 32.15 9.43 -0.31
C LEU A 492 32.08 10.22 -1.63
N ARG A 493 31.02 9.99 -2.40
CA ARG A 493 30.80 10.61 -3.72
C ARG A 493 30.61 12.12 -3.63
N ASN A 494 29.95 12.62 -2.59
CA ASN A 494 29.77 14.06 -2.37
C ASN A 494 30.93 14.72 -1.59
N GLY A 495 31.95 13.94 -1.20
CA GLY A 495 33.16 14.44 -0.52
C GLY A 495 33.00 14.72 0.97
N THR A 496 31.89 14.33 1.60
CA THR A 496 31.68 14.46 3.05
C THR A 496 32.63 13.55 3.83
N VAL A 497 32.87 12.33 3.33
CA VAL A 497 33.90 11.40 3.83
C VAL A 497 34.93 11.11 2.74
N LYS A 498 36.16 10.77 3.12
CA LYS A 498 37.28 10.61 2.17
C LYS A 498 37.53 9.18 1.73
N SER A 499 37.02 8.19 2.46
CA SER A 499 37.25 6.78 2.17
C SER A 499 36.17 5.89 2.79
N ILE A 500 36.07 4.64 2.31
CA ILE A 500 35.24 3.60 2.94
C ILE A 500 35.68 3.36 4.39
N THR A 501 36.99 3.48 4.69
CA THR A 501 37.51 3.36 6.06
C THR A 501 36.90 4.40 6.99
N GLU A 502 36.63 5.64 6.54
CA GLU A 502 35.97 6.63 7.40
C GLU A 502 34.50 6.27 7.71
N LEU A 503 33.81 5.54 6.82
CA LEU A 503 32.47 4.99 7.09
C LEU A 503 32.54 3.84 8.11
N GLN A 504 33.56 2.98 8.01
CA GLN A 504 33.80 1.93 9.01
C GLN A 504 34.12 2.54 10.38
N GLU A 505 34.95 3.58 10.43
CA GLU A 505 35.26 4.30 11.67
C GLU A 505 34.03 5.00 12.25
N LEU A 506 33.13 5.54 11.42
CA LEU A 506 31.83 6.05 11.87
C LEU A 506 31.04 4.94 12.60
N ASN A 507 30.90 3.77 11.99
CA ASN A 507 30.19 2.64 12.61
C ASN A 507 30.88 2.18 13.90
N LYS A 508 32.22 2.10 13.94
CA LYS A 508 32.99 1.77 15.16
C LYS A 508 32.77 2.81 16.26
N LYS A 509 32.74 4.09 15.93
CA LYS A 509 32.49 5.17 16.90
C LYS A 509 31.09 5.11 17.48
N LEU A 510 30.08 4.83 16.67
CA LEU A 510 28.72 4.62 17.16
C LEU A 510 28.62 3.35 18.03
N PHE A 511 29.39 2.30 17.69
CA PHE A 511 29.50 1.11 18.52
C PHE A 511 30.11 1.39 19.89
N GLU A 512 31.27 2.06 19.94
CA GLU A 512 31.93 2.52 21.18
C GLU A 512 30.99 3.38 22.04
N LEU A 513 30.24 4.28 21.41
CA LEU A 513 29.26 5.13 22.08
C LEU A 513 28.13 4.32 22.73
N GLY A 514 27.65 3.29 22.05
CA GLY A 514 26.67 2.36 22.61
C GLY A 514 27.21 1.59 23.81
N GLU A 515 28.46 1.11 23.75
CA GLU A 515 29.12 0.45 24.88
C GLU A 515 29.27 1.37 26.09
N GLU A 516 29.70 2.62 25.89
CA GLU A 516 29.88 3.59 26.96
C GLU A 516 28.56 3.93 27.67
N LEU A 517 27.47 4.05 26.92
CA LEU A 517 26.14 4.36 27.47
C LEU A 517 25.34 3.11 27.90
N GLY A 518 25.87 1.91 27.67
CA GLY A 518 25.16 0.66 27.93
C GLY A 518 23.91 0.47 27.08
N LYS A 519 23.90 1.00 25.85
CA LYS A 519 22.78 0.91 24.89
C LYS A 519 23.06 -0.13 23.80
N PRO A 520 22.06 -0.91 23.37
CA PRO A 520 22.22 -1.82 22.24
C PRO A 520 22.56 -1.06 20.96
N VAL A 521 23.54 -1.57 20.21
CA VAL A 521 23.87 -1.11 18.87
C VAL A 521 23.39 -2.18 17.90
N VAL A 522 22.58 -1.79 16.91
CA VAL A 522 21.89 -2.72 16.02
C VAL A 522 22.23 -2.41 14.56
N ALA A 523 22.58 -3.43 13.81
CA ALA A 523 22.80 -3.34 12.37
C ALA A 523 21.44 -3.39 11.63
N THR A 524 21.09 -2.31 10.92
CA THR A 524 19.83 -2.21 10.16
C THR A 524 20.08 -2.05 8.67
N GLY A 525 19.11 -2.48 7.85
CA GLY A 525 19.27 -2.48 6.40
C GLY A 525 18.87 -1.17 5.71
N ASP A 526 18.04 -0.36 6.35
CA ASP A 526 17.35 0.78 5.74
C ASP A 526 16.72 0.39 4.38
N VAL A 527 15.92 -0.68 4.43
CA VAL A 527 15.54 -1.43 3.23
C VAL A 527 14.51 -0.68 2.40
N HIS A 528 14.77 -0.48 1.11
CA HIS A 528 13.88 0.20 0.18
C HIS A 528 13.45 -0.65 -1.01
N PHE A 529 14.09 -1.80 -1.23
CA PHE A 529 13.73 -2.76 -2.27
C PHE A 529 14.09 -4.20 -1.82
N LEU A 530 13.54 -5.23 -2.47
CA LEU A 530 13.63 -6.60 -1.93
C LEU A 530 14.95 -7.28 -2.34
N ASN A 531 15.30 -7.19 -3.62
CA ASN A 531 16.49 -7.80 -4.20
C ASN A 531 17.44 -6.76 -4.79
N PRO A 532 18.75 -7.05 -4.90
CA PRO A 532 19.71 -6.11 -5.48
C PRO A 532 19.31 -5.55 -6.86
N GLU A 533 18.74 -6.38 -7.73
CA GLU A 533 18.26 -6.03 -9.07
C GLU A 533 17.10 -5.01 -9.06
N ASP A 534 16.29 -4.97 -8.00
CA ASP A 534 15.16 -4.05 -7.86
C ASP A 534 15.61 -2.57 -7.70
N ALA A 535 16.91 -2.33 -7.48
CA ALA A 535 17.51 -1.01 -7.39
C ALA A 535 17.21 -0.12 -8.60
N ILE A 536 17.01 -0.70 -9.78
CA ILE A 536 16.70 0.05 -11.01
C ILE A 536 15.38 0.80 -10.90
N TYR A 537 14.36 0.22 -10.25
CA TYR A 537 13.04 0.84 -10.14
C TYR A 537 13.09 2.11 -9.27
N ARG A 538 13.81 2.05 -8.16
CA ARG A 538 14.01 3.22 -7.29
C ARG A 538 14.83 4.30 -7.99
N ARG A 539 15.87 3.92 -8.76
CA ARG A 539 16.66 4.87 -9.56
C ARG A 539 15.79 5.63 -10.56
N ILE A 540 14.90 4.94 -11.27
CA ILE A 540 13.95 5.56 -12.21
C ILE A 540 13.01 6.54 -11.47
N LEU A 541 12.50 6.14 -10.30
CA LEU A 541 11.61 6.97 -9.48
C LEU A 541 12.30 8.25 -8.97
N GLN A 542 13.55 8.13 -8.53
CA GLN A 542 14.38 9.25 -8.08
C GLN A 542 14.76 10.19 -9.24
N ALA A 543 15.08 9.64 -10.41
CA ALA A 543 15.32 10.43 -11.62
C ALA A 543 14.09 11.28 -12.00
N GLY A 544 12.88 10.72 -11.88
CA GLY A 544 11.62 11.47 -12.06
C GLY A 544 11.42 12.61 -11.06
N GLN A 545 12.12 12.59 -9.93
CA GLN A 545 12.12 13.64 -8.90
C GLN A 545 13.28 14.64 -9.05
N ASN A 546 14.08 14.53 -10.12
CA ASN A 546 15.29 15.32 -10.38
C ASN A 546 16.43 15.12 -9.36
N TYR A 547 16.52 13.94 -8.75
CA TYR A 547 17.73 13.56 -8.01
C TYR A 547 18.89 13.36 -8.98
N GLU A 548 20.09 13.79 -8.58
CA GLU A 548 21.31 13.48 -9.32
C GLU A 548 21.55 11.96 -9.29
N ASP A 549 21.87 11.36 -10.44
CA ASP A 549 22.24 9.95 -10.52
C ASP A 549 23.65 9.76 -9.98
N LEU A 550 23.77 9.87 -8.66
CA LEU A 550 25.01 9.62 -7.94
C LEU A 550 25.29 8.12 -7.83
N GLY A 551 24.34 7.26 -8.22
CA GLY A 551 24.37 5.80 -8.11
C GLY A 551 23.57 5.29 -6.90
N GLN A 552 22.59 4.44 -7.17
CA GLN A 552 21.67 3.89 -6.17
C GLN A 552 22.41 3.13 -5.06
N ALA A 553 22.23 3.54 -3.80
CA ALA A 553 22.74 2.80 -2.65
C ALA A 553 22.07 1.40 -2.58
N PRO A 554 22.80 0.34 -2.18
CA PRO A 554 22.32 -1.05 -2.11
C PRO A 554 21.39 -1.28 -0.91
N LEU A 555 20.22 -0.62 -0.93
CA LEU A 555 19.20 -0.68 0.12
C LEU A 555 18.24 -1.87 -0.06
N PHE A 556 18.78 -3.05 -0.39
CA PHE A 556 17.98 -4.27 -0.50
C PHE A 556 17.86 -5.00 0.85
N LEU A 557 16.82 -5.83 0.99
CA LEU A 557 16.68 -6.70 2.14
C LEU A 557 17.81 -7.75 2.12
N ARG A 558 18.86 -7.55 2.92
CA ARG A 558 19.99 -8.49 3.04
C ARG A 558 19.57 -9.83 3.67
N THR A 559 20.37 -10.89 3.55
CA THR A 559 20.32 -12.08 4.42
C THR A 559 21.17 -11.87 5.67
N THR A 560 21.07 -12.74 6.67
CA THR A 560 21.91 -12.66 7.87
C THR A 560 23.40 -12.75 7.53
N GLU A 561 23.79 -13.66 6.64
CA GLU A 561 25.19 -13.85 6.22
C GLU A 561 25.73 -12.63 5.47
N GLU A 562 24.94 -12.06 4.55
CA GLU A 562 25.31 -10.82 3.85
C GLU A 562 25.45 -9.65 4.83
N MET A 563 24.56 -9.56 5.84
CA MET A 563 24.67 -8.51 6.85
C MET A 563 25.92 -8.69 7.71
N LEU A 564 26.25 -9.92 8.14
CA LEU A 564 27.47 -10.19 8.90
C LEU A 564 28.72 -9.81 8.11
N ALA A 565 28.74 -10.09 6.80
CA ALA A 565 29.86 -9.73 5.93
C ALA A 565 30.08 -8.21 5.81
N GLU A 566 29.01 -7.40 5.94
CA GLU A 566 29.10 -5.92 5.88
C GLU A 566 29.68 -5.29 7.15
N PHE A 567 29.86 -6.07 8.22
CA PHE A 567 30.38 -5.62 9.52
C PHE A 567 31.52 -6.52 10.03
N ASP A 568 32.33 -7.09 9.13
CA ASP A 568 33.43 -8.00 9.47
C ASP A 568 34.67 -7.33 10.12
N TYR A 569 34.73 -5.99 10.11
CA TYR A 569 35.90 -5.16 10.37
C TYR A 569 36.15 -4.68 11.81
#